data_AF-A0A3C1DL58-F1
#
_entry.id   AF-A0A3C1DL58-F1
#
_cell.length_a   1.000
_cell.length_b   1.000
_cell.length_c   1.000
_cell.angle_alpha   90.00
_cell.angle_beta   90.00
_cell.angle_gamma   90.00
#
_symmetry.space_group_name_H-M   'P 1'
#
loop_
_entity.id
_entity.type
_entity.pdbx_description
1 polymer ?
#
loop_
_entity_poly.entity_id
_entity_poly.type
_entity_poly.pdbx_seq_one_letter_code
_entity_poly.pdbx_strand_id
1 'polypeptide(L)'
;LVLGHLLIMNILDGGVHRINFAFVAGRWASPFWQIWDLLMLWLAMIHGCNGLRTIINDYASKEGTRLTLKGLLYCATVLIIALGTLVIFTFDPSIS
;
A
#
# COMPACT_ATOMS: atom_id res chain seq x y z
N LEU A 1 8.31 3.50 -9.34
CA LEU A 1 7.15 3.38 -8.44
C LEU A 1 7.41 4.06 -7.10
N VAL A 2 7.88 3.35 -6.06
CA VAL A 2 7.95 3.89 -4.68
C VAL A 2 8.78 5.17 -4.55
N LEU A 3 9.98 5.23 -5.15
CA LEU A 3 10.82 6.44 -5.07
C LEU A 3 10.16 7.65 -5.73
N GLY A 4 9.47 7.45 -6.87
CA GLY A 4 8.72 8.51 -7.53
C GLY A 4 7.52 8.97 -6.70
N HIS A 5 6.81 8.05 -6.04
CA HIS A 5 5.74 8.40 -5.11
C HIS A 5 6.28 9.19 -3.92
N LEU A 6 7.38 8.74 -3.28
CA LEU A 6 8.02 9.47 -2.19
C LEU A 6 8.45 10.89 -2.61
N LEU A 7 9.06 11.04 -3.80
CA LEU A 7 9.46 12.34 -4.36
C LEU A 7 8.26 13.28 -4.52
N ILE A 8 7.20 12.84 -5.18
CA ILE A 8 6.03 13.68 -5.47
C ILE A 8 5.26 14.03 -4.20
N MET A 9 5.19 13.12 -3.24
CA MET A 9 4.47 13.36 -1.98
C MET A 9 5.25 14.23 -1.01
N ASN A 10 6.57 14.08 -0.90
CA ASN A 10 7.33 14.68 0.20
C ASN A 10 8.19 15.89 -0.19
N ILE A 11 8.63 15.97 -1.46
CA ILE A 11 9.68 16.94 -1.85
C ILE A 11 9.11 17.99 -2.82
N LEU A 12 8.32 17.59 -3.81
CA LEU A 12 7.83 18.51 -4.82
C LEU A 12 6.67 19.39 -4.31
N ASP A 13 6.60 20.61 -4.84
CA ASP A 13 5.48 21.57 -4.71
C ASP A 13 4.97 21.81 -3.27
N GLY A 14 5.88 21.91 -2.30
CA GLY A 14 5.52 22.12 -0.88
C GLY A 14 5.28 20.83 -0.08
N GLY A 15 5.54 19.67 -0.69
CA GLY A 15 5.60 18.37 -0.01
C GLY A 15 4.28 17.99 0.67
N VAL A 16 4.38 17.43 1.88
CA VAL A 16 3.23 16.88 2.61
C VAL A 16 2.14 17.91 2.91
N HIS A 17 2.47 19.21 2.97
CA HIS A 17 1.52 20.27 3.30
C HIS A 17 0.45 20.50 2.23
N ARG A 18 0.66 20.05 0.99
CA ARG A 18 -0.33 20.14 -0.09
C ARG A 18 -1.27 18.93 -0.15
N ILE A 19 -0.96 17.86 0.59
CA ILE A 19 -1.69 16.60 0.50
C ILE A 19 -3.00 16.74 1.27
N ASN A 20 -4.10 16.70 0.53
CA ASN A 20 -5.47 16.72 1.05
C ASN A 20 -6.38 15.91 0.09
N PHE A 21 -7.68 15.87 0.39
CA PHE A 21 -8.65 15.14 -0.45
C PHE A 21 -8.64 15.62 -1.92
N ALA A 22 -8.65 16.94 -2.14
CA ALA A 22 -8.64 17.52 -3.49
C ALA A 22 -7.38 17.16 -4.29
N PHE A 23 -6.22 17.10 -3.63
CA PHE A 23 -4.97 16.64 -4.24
C PHE A 23 -5.06 15.17 -4.70
N VAL A 24 -5.59 14.28 -3.85
CA VAL A 24 -5.80 12.87 -4.20
C VAL A 24 -6.81 12.75 -5.34
N ALA A 25 -7.94 13.46 -5.27
CA ALA A 25 -8.95 13.49 -6.31
C ALA A 25 -8.39 13.97 -7.66
N GLY A 26 -7.60 15.05 -7.66
CA GLY A 26 -6.96 15.58 -8.86
C GLY A 26 -5.96 14.60 -9.49
N ARG A 27 -5.20 13.85 -8.68
CA ARG A 27 -4.32 12.79 -9.20
C ARG A 27 -5.12 11.63 -9.77
N TRP A 28 -6.08 11.11 -9.00
CA TRP A 28 -6.88 9.96 -9.40
C TRP A 28 -7.92 10.28 -10.49
N ALA A 29 -8.06 11.54 -10.91
CA ALA A 29 -8.76 11.90 -12.14
C ALA A 29 -8.05 11.37 -13.42
N SER A 30 -6.78 10.96 -13.32
CA SER A 30 -6.04 10.32 -14.42
C SER A 30 -5.86 8.81 -14.17
N PRO A 31 -6.21 7.95 -15.14
CA PRO A 31 -5.98 6.49 -15.05
C PRO A 31 -4.51 6.13 -14.82
N PHE A 32 -3.58 6.97 -15.28
CA PHE A 32 -2.15 6.75 -15.06
C PHE A 32 -1.82 6.66 -13.57
N TRP A 33 -2.34 7.58 -12.75
CA TRP A 33 -2.04 7.60 -11.31
C TRP A 33 -2.77 6.49 -10.56
N GLN A 34 -4.00 6.14 -10.98
CA GLN A 34 -4.71 4.98 -10.43
C GLN A 34 -3.92 3.68 -10.66
N ILE A 35 -3.44 3.44 -11.88
CA ILE A 35 -2.63 2.25 -12.23
C ILE A 35 -1.29 2.29 -11.49
N TRP A 36 -0.64 3.45 -11.41
CA TRP A 36 0.62 3.59 -10.69
C TRP A 36 0.50 3.21 -9.21
N ASP A 37 -0.52 3.73 -8.53
CA ASP A 37 -0.75 3.47 -7.12
C ASP A 37 -1.26 2.03 -6.89
N LEU A 38 -2.07 1.46 -7.80
CA LEU A 38 -2.48 0.06 -7.78
C LEU A 38 -1.27 -0.89 -7.92
N LEU A 39 -0.41 -0.67 -8.92
CA LEU A 39 0.80 -1.46 -9.09
C LEU A 39 1.72 -1.34 -7.87
N MET A 40 1.84 -0.15 -7.29
CA MET A 40 2.62 0.04 -6.08
C MET A 40 2.06 -0.74 -4.89
N LEU A 41 0.75 -0.68 -4.66
CA LEU A 41 0.06 -1.42 -3.61
C LEU A 41 0.38 -2.92 -3.72
N TRP A 42 0.11 -3.50 -4.88
CA TRP A 42 0.29 -4.94 -5.10
C TRP A 42 1.76 -5.35 -4.98
N LEU A 43 2.66 -4.66 -5.67
CA LEU A 43 4.08 -5.00 -5.67
C LEU A 43 4.71 -4.81 -4.29
N ALA A 44 4.42 -3.70 -3.59
CA ALA A 44 4.98 -3.43 -2.27
C ALA A 44 4.44 -4.40 -1.22
N MET A 45 3.14 -4.69 -1.22
CA MET A 45 2.54 -5.63 -0.26
C MET A 45 3.03 -7.06 -0.46
N ILE A 46 3.10 -7.54 -1.71
CA ILE A 46 3.62 -8.88 -2.00
C ILE A 46 5.12 -8.96 -1.66
N HIS A 47 5.90 -7.93 -2.02
CA HIS A 47 7.32 -7.85 -1.69
C HIS A 47 7.54 -7.87 -0.16
N GLY A 48 6.83 -7.02 0.58
CA GLY A 48 6.89 -6.96 2.03
C GLY A 48 6.44 -8.26 2.71
N CYS A 49 5.38 -8.89 2.20
CA CYS A 49 4.93 -10.19 2.68
C CYS A 49 5.99 -11.28 2.47
N ASN A 50 6.66 -11.32 1.32
CA ASN A 50 7.70 -12.31 1.07
C ASN A 50 8.93 -12.07 1.98
N GLY A 51 9.35 -10.82 2.13
CA GLY A 51 10.46 -10.45 3.03
C GLY A 51 10.16 -10.81 4.48
N LEU A 52 8.98 -10.40 4.99
CA LEU A 52 8.60 -10.67 6.37
C LEU A 52 8.35 -12.16 6.63
N ARG A 53 7.90 -12.93 5.64
CA ARG A 53 7.85 -14.40 5.73
C ARG A 53 9.25 -14.98 5.98
N THR A 54 10.27 -14.51 5.26
CA THR A 54 11.67 -14.94 5.48
C THR A 54 12.11 -14.60 6.89
N ILE A 55 11.91 -13.35 7.33
CA ILE A 55 12.22 -12.92 8.70
C ILE A 55 11.51 -13.78 9.74
N ILE A 56 10.21 -14.08 9.58
CA ILE A 56 9.48 -14.94 10.51
C ILE A 56 10.09 -16.34 10.57
N ASN A 57 10.49 -16.91 9.43
CA ASN A 57 11.13 -18.23 9.42
C ASN A 57 12.50 -18.22 10.11
N ASP A 58 13.25 -17.12 10.02
CA ASP A 58 14.60 -17.01 10.58
C ASP A 58 14.58 -16.70 12.10
N TYR A 59 13.60 -15.91 12.57
CA TYR A 59 13.59 -15.40 13.94
C TYR A 59 12.55 -16.05 14.87
N ALA A 60 11.50 -16.71 14.36
CA ALA A 60 10.52 -17.39 15.21
C ALA A 60 10.92 -18.85 15.49
N SER A 61 11.55 -19.06 16.66
CA SER A 61 12.08 -20.37 17.08
C SER A 61 11.00 -21.42 17.35
N LYS A 62 9.89 -21.05 17.99
CA LYS A 62 8.76 -21.94 18.29
C LYS A 62 7.84 -22.10 17.08
N GLU A 63 7.48 -23.34 16.76
CA GLU A 63 6.60 -23.65 15.64
C GLU A 63 5.23 -22.97 15.74
N GLY A 64 4.59 -23.02 16.91
CA GLY A 64 3.30 -22.35 17.15
C GLY A 64 3.38 -20.83 16.89
N THR A 65 4.42 -20.18 17.39
CA THR A 65 4.64 -18.74 17.13
C THR A 65 4.83 -18.46 15.64
N ARG A 66 5.63 -19.26 14.95
CA ARG A 66 5.87 -19.14 13.50
C ARG A 66 4.58 -19.32 12.69
N LEU A 67 3.73 -20.26 13.06
CA LEU A 67 2.42 -20.48 12.43
C LEU A 67 1.51 -19.27 12.61
N THR A 68 1.36 -18.80 13.85
CA THR A 68 0.52 -17.63 14.18
C THR A 68 0.98 -16.38 13.44
N LEU A 69 2.29 -16.09 13.46
CA LEU A 69 2.84 -14.91 12.79
C LEU A 69 2.64 -14.95 11.27
N LYS A 70 2.82 -16.09 10.62
CA LYS A 70 2.53 -16.23 9.18
C LYS A 70 1.04 -16.09 8.88
N GLY A 71 0.17 -16.66 9.73
CA GLY A 71 -1.27 -16.50 9.61
C GLY A 71 -1.70 -15.03 9.66
N LEU A 72 -1.19 -14.28 10.64
CA LEU A 72 -1.41 -12.83 10.76
C LEU A 72 -0.86 -12.07 9.56
N LEU A 73 0.35 -12.40 9.11
CA LEU A 73 0.98 -11.76 7.95
C LEU A 73 0.13 -11.92 6.68
N TYR A 74 -0.31 -13.14 6.38
CA TYR A 74 -1.12 -13.40 5.18
C TYR A 74 -2.49 -12.75 5.26
N CYS A 75 -3.14 -12.82 6.43
CA CYS A 75 -4.41 -12.15 6.66
C CYS A 75 -4.30 -10.63 6.44
N ALA A 76 -3.33 -9.97 7.09
CA ALA A 76 -3.11 -8.54 6.94
C ALA A 76 -2.77 -8.15 5.49
N THR A 77 -1.94 -8.94 4.81
CA THR A 77 -1.57 -8.70 3.40
C THR A 77 -2.79 -8.73 2.50
N VAL A 78 -3.63 -9.76 2.62
CA VAL A 78 -4.86 -9.90 1.82
C VAL A 78 -5.84 -8.77 2.12
N LEU A 79 -6.05 -8.46 3.40
CA LEU A 79 -6.96 -7.39 3.82
C LEU A 79 -6.53 -6.02 3.26
N ILE A 80 -5.25 -5.67 3.35
CA ILE A 80 -4.74 -4.38 2.87
C ILE A 80 -4.79 -4.30 1.34
N ILE A 81 -4.41 -5.36 0.63
CA ILE A 81 -4.52 -5.39 -0.84
C ILE A 81 -5.98 -5.24 -1.28
N ALA A 82 -6.90 -5.98 -0.66
CA ALA A 82 -8.32 -5.92 -0.98
C ALA A 82 -8.90 -4.54 -0.69
N LEU A 83 -8.67 -3.99 0.51
CA LEU A 83 -9.14 -2.68 0.91
C LEU A 83 -8.58 -1.57 0.02
N GLY A 84 -7.26 -1.57 -0.24
CA GLY A 84 -6.63 -0.56 -1.08
C GLY A 84 -7.11 -0.64 -2.54
N THR A 85 -7.29 -1.85 -3.07
CA THR A 85 -7.85 -2.05 -4.42
C THR A 85 -9.29 -1.55 -4.49
N LEU A 86 -10.11 -1.86 -3.47
CA LEU A 86 -11.48 -1.36 -3.35
C LEU A 86 -11.49 0.17 -3.35
N VAL A 87 -10.71 0.80 -2.46
CA VAL A 87 -10.62 2.26 -2.34
C VAL A 87 -10.24 2.94 -3.65
N ILE A 88 -9.29 2.39 -4.42
CA ILE A 88 -8.90 2.97 -5.72
C ILE A 88 -10.08 2.93 -6.71
N PHE A 89 -10.81 1.81 -6.80
CA PHE A 89 -11.85 1.63 -7.81
C PHE A 89 -13.22 2.16 -7.39
N THR A 90 -13.47 2.38 -6.10
CA THR A 90 -14.72 2.93 -5.58
C THR A 90 -14.56 4.36 -5.07
N PHE A 91 -13.46 5.03 -5.38
CA PHE A 91 -13.24 6.42 -5.01
C PHE A 91 -14.24 7.33 -5.74
N ASP A 92 -14.93 8.18 -4.97
CA ASP A 92 -15.85 9.18 -5.50
C ASP A 92 -15.36 10.58 -5.09
N PRO A 93 -14.91 11.44 -6.03
CA PRO A 93 -14.47 12.80 -5.72
C PRO A 93 -15.60 13.74 -5.32
N SER A 94 -16.87 13.34 -5.49
CA SER A 94 -18.05 14.14 -5.16
C SER A 94 -18.70 13.78 -3.82
N ILE A 95 -18.11 12.84 -3.07
CA ILE A 95 -18.61 12.42 -1.76
C ILE A 95 -18.52 13.58 -0.74
N SER A 96 -19.62 13.82 -0.02
CA SER A 96 -19.78 14.91 0.97
C SER A 96 -19.48 14.46 2.40
#